data_AF-A0A2P6RQL0-F1
#
_entry.id   AF-A0A2P6RQL0-F1
#
_cell.length_a   1.000
_cell.length_b   1.000
_cell.length_c   1.000
_cell.angle_alpha   90.00
_cell.angle_beta   90.00
_cell.angle_gamma   90.00
#
_symmetry.space_group_name_H-M   'P 1'
#
loop_
_entity.id
_entity.type
_entity.pdbx_description
1 polymer ?
#
loop_
_entity_poly.entity_id
_entity_poly.type
_entity_poly.pdbx_seq_one_letter_code
_entity_poly.pdbx_strand_id
1 'polypeptide(L)'
;MIPLFYARLLRSWAVLKRLTTDVPFGVLLSGGLDSSLVAAVACRYLAKSEAARQWGSQLHTFCVGLEGSPDLKAAREVADYLGTHHHKFHFTVHEGIDALEEVIYHIETYDVTTVRASTPMFLMSRKIKSLGVKMVLSGEGSDEIFGGYLYFHKAPNKEEFHQETCQNIKALHLCDCLRANKSTSAWGVEARVPFLDKEFIKTAMDIKLPPPPPPPLQFYTQFKYCNKADLGRIENWVLCKAFDDDQKPYLLKHNLHRQKGRFSDGVGYSWIDGLKDHANKQVTDSMLMNASFVYPENTPTTKEGYYYRTIFEKYFPKNAARSTVPGGPSVACSTAKAVEWDAEWSKNPDPSGRASLGVHAAAYEESKNVKTGSLVSDSPQKLVKGVAEKVAAVV
;
A
#
# COMPACT_ATOMS: atom_id res chain seq x y z
N MET A 1 -11.85 6.85 25.44
CA MET A 1 -10.46 6.77 25.94
C MET A 1 -9.99 5.33 25.76
N ILE A 2 -8.96 5.06 24.96
CA ILE A 2 -8.39 3.71 24.87
C ILE A 2 -7.67 3.46 26.20
N PRO A 3 -7.95 2.36 26.93
CA PRO A 3 -7.28 2.12 28.20
C PRO A 3 -5.76 2.13 28.01
N LEU A 4 -5.03 2.79 28.92
CA LEU A 4 -3.58 2.99 28.87
C LEU A 4 -2.81 1.67 28.66
N PHE A 5 -3.39 0.57 29.14
CA PHE A 5 -2.94 -0.80 28.93
C PHE A 5 -2.83 -1.19 27.45
N TYR A 6 -3.90 -1.04 26.67
CA TYR A 6 -3.89 -1.33 25.23
C TYR A 6 -2.91 -0.44 24.49
N ALA A 7 -2.87 0.85 24.84
CA ALA A 7 -1.91 1.77 24.25
C ALA A 7 -0.46 1.33 24.52
N ARG A 8 -0.12 0.87 25.73
CA ARG A 8 1.24 0.38 26.04
C ARG A 8 1.58 -0.92 25.32
N LEU A 9 0.62 -1.84 25.21
CA LEU A 9 0.85 -3.13 24.56
C LEU A 9 1.06 -2.97 23.05
N LEU A 10 0.25 -2.12 22.40
CA LEU A 10 0.40 -1.78 20.99
C LEU A 10 1.75 -1.09 20.69
N ARG A 11 2.35 -0.41 21.66
CA ARG A 11 3.50 0.47 21.47
C ARG A 11 4.89 -0.19 21.46
N SER A 12 5.03 -1.48 21.77
CA SER A 12 6.38 -1.99 22.05
C SER A 12 6.62 -3.48 21.79
N TRP A 13 5.92 -4.37 22.49
CA TRP A 13 6.36 -5.77 22.63
C TRP A 13 6.63 -6.50 21.32
N ALA A 14 5.78 -6.30 20.31
CA ALA A 14 5.93 -7.01 19.03
C ALA A 14 7.18 -6.60 18.23
N VAL A 15 7.55 -5.30 18.28
CA VAL A 15 8.73 -4.78 17.59
C VAL A 15 9.99 -5.20 18.33
N LEU A 16 10.03 -5.05 19.66
CA LEU A 16 11.22 -5.42 20.46
C LEU A 16 11.61 -6.88 20.25
N LYS A 17 10.65 -7.80 20.28
CA LYS A 17 10.87 -9.23 20.02
C LYS A 17 11.53 -9.51 18.67
N ARG A 18 11.38 -8.61 17.70
CA ARG A 18 11.89 -8.73 16.33
C ARG A 18 13.17 -7.93 16.09
N LEU A 19 13.64 -7.15 17.07
CA LEU A 19 14.94 -6.46 17.01
C LEU A 19 16.12 -7.36 17.39
N THR A 20 15.88 -8.56 17.94
CA THR A 20 16.94 -9.54 18.21
C THR A 20 17.51 -10.08 16.91
N THR A 21 18.76 -9.74 16.59
CA THR A 21 19.43 -10.14 15.35
C THR A 21 20.95 -10.02 15.48
N ASP A 22 21.68 -10.96 14.90
CA ASP A 22 23.15 -10.95 14.81
C ASP A 22 23.64 -10.43 13.45
N VAL A 23 22.73 -9.90 12.63
CA VAL A 23 23.01 -9.40 11.28
C VAL A 23 22.47 -7.97 11.07
N PRO A 24 23.06 -7.19 10.14
CA PRO A 24 22.57 -5.86 9.80
C PRO A 24 21.11 -5.88 9.36
N PHE A 25 20.33 -4.95 9.89
CA PHE A 25 18.90 -4.84 9.61
C PHE A 25 18.47 -3.38 9.37
N GLY A 26 17.26 -3.21 8.85
CA GLY A 26 16.61 -1.89 8.80
C GLY A 26 15.09 -1.97 8.78
N VAL A 27 14.44 -0.90 8.34
CA VAL A 27 12.98 -0.81 8.27
C VAL A 27 12.54 -0.30 6.91
N LEU A 28 11.52 -0.92 6.33
CA LEU A 28 10.84 -0.41 5.15
C LEU A 28 9.97 0.77 5.57
N LEU A 29 10.21 1.97 4.99
CA LEU A 29 9.56 3.22 5.37
C LEU A 29 8.92 3.86 4.15
N SER A 30 7.59 3.80 4.06
CA SER A 30 6.81 4.46 3.00
C SER A 30 6.29 5.86 3.37
N GLY A 31 6.45 6.26 4.63
CA GLY A 31 5.80 7.47 5.18
C GLY A 31 4.31 7.31 5.45
N GLY A 32 3.72 6.14 5.16
CA GLY A 32 2.41 5.75 5.66
C GLY A 32 2.45 5.49 7.18
N LEU A 33 1.27 5.48 7.82
CA LEU A 33 1.14 5.34 9.27
C LEU A 33 1.90 4.12 9.82
N ASP A 34 1.72 2.95 9.23
CA ASP A 34 2.13 1.68 9.85
C ASP A 34 3.64 1.48 9.81
N SER A 35 4.24 1.70 8.63
CA SER A 35 5.70 1.64 8.46
C SER A 35 6.40 2.71 9.31
N SER A 36 5.81 3.91 9.40
CA SER A 36 6.32 5.00 10.24
C SER A 36 6.25 4.65 11.72
N LEU A 37 5.19 4.01 12.20
CA LEU A 37 5.08 3.56 13.58
C LEU A 37 6.09 2.45 13.90
N VAL A 38 6.27 1.49 13.00
CA VAL A 38 7.31 0.45 13.15
C VAL A 38 8.70 1.10 13.24
N ALA A 39 9.03 2.04 12.35
CA ALA A 39 10.29 2.77 12.38
C ALA A 39 10.46 3.59 13.67
N ALA A 40 9.42 4.31 14.11
CA ALA A 40 9.47 5.12 15.32
C ALA A 40 9.69 4.29 16.58
N VAL A 41 9.01 3.14 16.69
CA VAL A 41 9.23 2.18 17.78
C VAL A 41 10.62 1.59 17.68
N ALA A 42 11.04 1.12 16.50
CA ALA A 42 12.38 0.56 16.30
C ALA A 42 13.48 1.55 16.72
N CYS A 43 13.43 2.82 16.30
CA CYS A 43 14.38 3.85 16.71
C CYS A 43 14.48 4.01 18.24
N ARG A 44 13.33 4.06 18.94
CA ARG A 44 13.31 4.26 20.39
C ARG A 44 13.97 3.12 21.18
N TYR A 45 13.87 1.90 20.67
CA TYR A 45 14.36 0.72 21.36
C TYR A 45 15.70 0.22 20.83
N LEU A 46 16.08 0.57 19.59
CA LEU A 46 17.38 0.25 19.00
C LEU A 46 18.51 0.74 19.90
N ALA A 47 18.44 1.99 20.37
CA ALA A 47 19.46 2.59 21.25
C ALA A 47 19.75 1.78 22.54
N LYS A 48 18.83 0.91 22.96
CA LYS A 48 18.95 0.05 24.15
C LYS A 48 19.21 -1.42 23.82
N SER A 49 19.24 -1.78 22.55
CA SER A 49 19.37 -3.16 22.07
C SER A 49 20.84 -3.56 21.90
N GLU A 50 21.10 -4.87 21.93
CA GLU A 50 22.42 -5.43 21.61
C GLU A 50 22.85 -5.13 20.17
N ALA A 51 21.89 -5.13 19.24
CA ALA A 51 22.12 -4.81 17.84
C ALA A 51 22.76 -3.42 17.66
N ALA A 52 22.40 -2.43 18.49
CA ALA A 52 23.03 -1.10 18.41
C ALA A 52 24.49 -1.09 18.83
N ARG A 53 24.92 -2.00 19.72
CA ARG A 53 26.32 -2.12 20.12
C ARG A 53 27.16 -2.75 19.01
N GLN A 54 26.57 -3.65 18.22
CA GLN A 54 27.27 -4.38 17.17
C GLN A 54 27.27 -3.64 15.82
N TRP A 55 26.17 -2.97 15.47
CA TRP A 55 25.94 -2.41 14.13
C TRP A 55 25.71 -0.89 14.11
N GLY A 56 25.80 -0.23 15.27
CA GLY A 56 25.56 1.20 15.42
C GLY A 56 24.14 1.54 15.87
N SER A 57 23.99 2.70 16.50
CA SER A 57 22.71 3.15 17.09
C SER A 57 21.77 3.85 16.11
N GLN A 58 22.24 4.15 14.89
CA GLN A 58 21.43 4.81 13.87
C GLN A 58 20.70 3.77 13.01
N LEU A 59 19.36 3.83 13.01
CA LEU A 59 18.53 2.92 12.22
C LEU A 59 18.61 3.26 10.73
N HIS A 60 18.78 2.24 9.90
CA HIS A 60 18.65 2.37 8.44
C HIS A 60 17.18 2.22 8.01
N THR A 61 16.68 3.14 7.21
CA THR A 61 15.32 3.09 6.64
C THR A 61 15.37 3.09 5.12
N PHE A 62 14.47 2.34 4.48
CA PHE A 62 14.47 2.13 3.03
C PHE A 62 13.12 2.52 2.43
N CYS A 63 13.15 3.32 1.37
CA CYS A 63 11.97 3.67 0.59
C CYS A 63 12.24 3.45 -0.90
N VAL A 64 11.20 3.11 -1.65
CA VAL A 64 11.25 2.96 -3.11
C VAL A 64 10.05 3.66 -3.75
N GLY A 65 10.28 4.28 -4.90
CA GLY A 65 9.23 4.93 -5.67
C GLY A 65 9.75 5.43 -7.01
N LEU A 66 8.83 5.85 -7.88
CA LEU A 66 9.19 6.67 -9.04
C LEU A 66 9.67 8.05 -8.57
N GLU A 67 10.45 8.74 -9.39
CA GLU A 67 10.88 10.10 -9.08
C GLU A 67 9.67 11.00 -8.77
N GLY A 68 9.75 11.74 -7.67
CA GLY A 68 8.67 12.62 -7.22
C GLY A 68 7.47 11.93 -6.56
N SER A 69 7.51 10.63 -6.29
CA SER A 69 6.34 9.94 -5.72
C SER A 69 5.95 10.46 -4.31
N PRO A 70 4.64 10.40 -3.96
CA PRO A 70 4.17 10.83 -2.64
C PRO A 70 4.83 10.08 -1.48
N ASP A 71 5.10 8.79 -1.62
CA ASP A 71 5.74 7.99 -0.58
C ASP A 71 7.20 8.38 -0.36
N LEU A 72 7.95 8.72 -1.41
CA LEU A 72 9.34 9.19 -1.25
C LEU A 72 9.39 10.49 -0.42
N LYS A 73 8.45 11.41 -0.67
CA LYS A 73 8.35 12.66 0.10
C LYS A 73 7.96 12.40 1.56
N ALA A 74 6.93 11.59 1.79
CA ALA A 74 6.45 11.29 3.13
C ALA A 74 7.48 10.48 3.95
N ALA A 75 8.14 9.49 3.33
CA ALA A 75 9.19 8.71 3.96
C ALA A 75 10.37 9.57 4.36
N ARG A 76 10.77 10.52 3.51
CA ARG A 76 11.85 11.46 3.83
C ARG A 76 11.53 12.31 5.06
N GLU A 77 10.33 12.87 5.13
CA GLU A 77 9.88 13.66 6.28
C GLU A 77 9.93 12.87 7.59
N VAL A 78 9.39 11.64 7.58
CA VAL A 78 9.42 10.76 8.75
C VAL A 78 10.86 10.38 9.11
N ALA A 79 11.70 10.10 8.12
CA ALA A 79 13.09 9.74 8.35
C ALA A 79 13.90 10.88 8.98
N ASP A 80 13.69 12.12 8.52
CA ASP A 80 14.31 13.33 9.06
C ASP A 80 13.84 13.57 10.50
N TYR A 81 12.54 13.42 10.78
CA TYR A 81 12.00 13.52 12.15
C TYR A 81 12.58 12.46 13.10
N LEU A 82 12.74 11.22 12.62
CA LEU A 82 13.28 10.11 13.42
C LEU A 82 14.82 10.07 13.49
N GLY A 83 15.52 10.89 12.71
CA GLY A 83 16.99 10.91 12.66
C GLY A 83 17.61 9.63 12.05
N THR A 84 16.90 8.96 11.15
CA THR A 84 17.35 7.68 10.55
C THR A 84 18.33 7.89 9.40
N HIS A 85 19.18 6.89 9.14
CA HIS A 85 19.97 6.84 7.92
C HIS A 85 19.08 6.38 6.76
N HIS A 86 18.50 7.34 6.03
CA HIS A 86 17.48 7.09 5.03
C HIS A 86 18.04 6.81 3.65
N HIS A 87 17.64 5.67 3.09
CA HIS A 87 17.98 5.22 1.75
C HIS A 87 16.77 5.38 0.84
N LYS A 88 16.86 6.35 -0.08
CA LYS A 88 15.85 6.60 -1.11
C LYS A 88 16.26 5.90 -2.40
N PHE A 89 15.46 4.94 -2.84
CA PHE A 89 15.67 4.27 -4.12
C PHE A 89 14.64 4.69 -5.15
N HIS A 90 15.12 5.02 -6.35
CA HIS A 90 14.26 5.21 -7.51
C HIS A 90 14.25 3.95 -8.38
N PHE A 91 13.15 3.75 -9.07
CA PHE A 91 13.06 2.88 -10.23
C PHE A 91 12.30 3.62 -11.34
N THR A 92 12.45 3.17 -12.57
CA THR A 92 11.66 3.64 -13.71
C THR A 92 10.54 2.67 -14.04
N VAL A 93 9.51 3.14 -14.74
CA VAL A 93 8.43 2.26 -15.23
C VAL A 93 8.99 1.13 -16.11
N HIS A 94 10.02 1.41 -16.92
CA HIS A 94 10.68 0.39 -17.75
C HIS A 94 11.39 -0.67 -16.90
N GLU A 95 12.19 -0.28 -15.91
CA GLU A 95 12.82 -1.24 -14.98
C GLU A 95 11.78 -2.08 -14.23
N GLY A 96 10.63 -1.50 -13.90
CA GLY A 96 9.51 -2.22 -13.31
C GLY A 96 8.90 -3.25 -14.27
N ILE A 97 8.64 -2.86 -15.52
CA ILE A 97 8.08 -3.75 -16.56
C ILE A 97 9.05 -4.90 -16.86
N ASP A 98 10.34 -4.60 -17.01
CA ASP A 98 11.39 -5.59 -17.28
C ASP A 98 11.50 -6.62 -16.16
N ALA A 99 11.21 -6.22 -14.91
CA ALA A 99 11.24 -7.11 -13.76
C ALA A 99 9.98 -7.99 -13.60
N LEU A 100 8.88 -7.74 -14.33
CA LEU A 100 7.60 -8.43 -14.11
C LEU A 100 7.71 -9.96 -14.21
N GLU A 101 8.52 -10.44 -15.15
CA GLU A 101 8.69 -11.87 -15.37
C GLU A 101 9.35 -12.55 -14.17
N GLU A 102 10.47 -12.00 -13.68
CA GLU A 102 11.14 -12.47 -12.46
C GLU A 102 10.24 -12.31 -11.22
N VAL A 103 9.51 -11.19 -11.12
CA VAL A 103 8.59 -10.96 -10.01
C VAL A 103 7.54 -12.05 -9.95
N ILE A 104 6.81 -12.31 -11.05
CA ILE A 104 5.75 -13.33 -11.11
C ILE A 104 6.32 -14.72 -10.82
N TYR A 105 7.51 -15.04 -11.34
CA TYR A 105 8.21 -16.27 -11.00
C TYR A 105 8.44 -16.39 -9.48
N HIS A 106 8.95 -15.33 -8.84
CA HIS A 106 9.27 -15.36 -7.42
C HIS A 106 8.04 -15.36 -6.52
N ILE A 107 6.99 -14.60 -6.84
CA ILE A 107 5.78 -14.52 -5.99
C ILE A 107 4.80 -15.66 -6.25
N GLU A 108 4.89 -16.31 -7.42
CA GLU A 108 4.07 -17.46 -7.82
C GLU A 108 2.57 -17.13 -7.79
N THR A 109 2.19 -15.95 -8.27
CA THR A 109 0.80 -15.53 -8.42
C THR A 109 0.62 -14.64 -9.65
N TYR A 110 -0.58 -14.66 -10.20
CA TYR A 110 -1.03 -13.77 -11.28
C TYR A 110 -2.05 -12.73 -10.81
N ASP A 111 -2.26 -12.60 -9.50
CA ASP A 111 -3.13 -11.55 -8.95
C ASP A 111 -2.56 -10.16 -9.27
N VAL A 112 -3.39 -9.31 -9.90
CA VAL A 112 -3.00 -8.00 -10.40
C VAL A 112 -2.53 -7.08 -9.28
N THR A 113 -3.23 -7.07 -8.14
CA THR A 113 -2.89 -6.20 -7.00
C THR A 113 -1.55 -6.60 -6.41
N THR A 114 -1.33 -7.91 -6.24
CA THR A 114 -0.12 -8.48 -5.68
C THR A 114 1.07 -8.24 -6.61
N VAL A 115 0.95 -8.46 -7.92
CA VAL A 115 2.03 -8.20 -8.89
C VAL A 115 2.43 -6.71 -8.91
N ARG A 116 1.44 -5.82 -8.97
CA ARG A 116 1.65 -4.35 -8.94
C ARG A 116 2.45 -3.89 -7.73
N ALA A 117 2.10 -4.41 -6.54
CA ALA A 117 2.76 -4.03 -5.28
C ALA A 117 4.08 -4.79 -5.03
N SER A 118 4.22 -6.01 -5.55
CA SER A 118 5.44 -6.82 -5.36
C SER A 118 6.61 -6.27 -6.16
N THR A 119 6.37 -5.71 -7.34
CA THR A 119 7.44 -5.26 -8.25
C THR A 119 8.36 -4.20 -7.62
N PRO A 120 7.85 -3.09 -7.03
CA PRO A 120 8.72 -2.13 -6.35
C PRO A 120 9.40 -2.73 -5.12
N MET A 121 8.73 -3.62 -4.38
CA MET A 121 9.30 -4.28 -3.20
C MET A 121 10.44 -5.23 -3.58
N PHE A 122 10.31 -5.96 -4.69
CA PHE A 122 11.35 -6.81 -5.26
C PHE A 122 12.58 -5.98 -5.64
N LEU A 123 12.40 -4.88 -6.39
CA LEU A 123 13.48 -3.98 -6.80
C LEU A 123 14.17 -3.31 -5.60
N MET A 124 13.39 -2.90 -4.59
CA MET A 124 13.91 -2.37 -3.34
C MET A 124 14.76 -3.40 -2.60
N SER A 125 14.29 -4.64 -2.51
CA SER A 125 14.97 -5.73 -1.80
C SER A 125 16.34 -6.04 -2.42
N ARG A 126 16.44 -5.99 -3.76
CA ARG A 126 17.71 -6.09 -4.48
C ARG A 126 18.72 -5.04 -4.00
N LYS A 127 18.30 -3.78 -3.90
CA LYS A 127 19.15 -2.66 -3.45
C LYS A 127 19.51 -2.80 -1.96
N ILE A 128 18.55 -3.17 -1.12
CA ILE A 128 18.79 -3.45 0.31
C ILE A 128 19.86 -4.52 0.49
N LYS A 129 19.76 -5.63 -0.27
CA LYS A 129 20.75 -6.70 -0.22
C LYS A 129 22.15 -6.23 -0.61
N SER A 130 22.26 -5.39 -1.63
CA SER A 130 23.54 -4.84 -2.09
C SER A 130 24.26 -3.98 -1.03
N LEU A 131 23.52 -3.44 -0.06
CA LEU A 131 24.06 -2.71 1.09
C LEU A 131 24.45 -3.64 2.26
N GLY A 132 24.36 -4.96 2.09
CA GLY A 132 24.71 -5.95 3.12
C GLY A 132 23.62 -6.21 4.16
N VAL A 133 22.46 -5.56 4.04
CA VAL A 133 21.32 -5.77 4.94
C VAL A 133 20.66 -7.12 4.67
N LYS A 134 20.39 -7.86 5.74
CA LYS A 134 19.83 -9.23 5.65
C LYS A 134 18.43 -9.35 6.22
N MET A 135 17.96 -8.36 6.99
CA MET A 135 16.64 -8.36 7.61
C MET A 135 16.00 -6.97 7.57
N VAL A 136 14.70 -6.89 7.34
CA VAL A 136 13.93 -5.66 7.42
C VAL A 136 12.65 -5.84 8.21
N LEU A 137 12.27 -4.82 8.99
CA LEU A 137 10.93 -4.73 9.55
C LEU A 137 9.98 -4.06 8.55
N SER A 138 8.74 -4.54 8.48
CA SER A 138 7.69 -3.99 7.63
C SER A 138 6.39 -3.74 8.41
N GLY A 139 5.55 -2.84 7.89
CA GLY A 139 4.25 -2.46 8.47
C GLY A 139 3.06 -3.33 8.05
N GLU A 140 3.29 -4.40 7.29
CA GLU A 140 2.22 -5.30 6.79
C GLU A 140 1.38 -5.90 7.93
N GLY A 141 0.10 -6.14 7.67
CA GLY A 141 -0.85 -6.70 8.64
C GLY A 141 -1.63 -5.65 9.44
N SER A 142 -1.19 -4.39 9.43
CA SER A 142 -1.87 -3.33 10.18
C SER A 142 -3.29 -3.07 9.65
N ASP A 143 -3.45 -2.96 8.33
CA ASP A 143 -4.72 -2.60 7.70
C ASP A 143 -5.77 -3.72 7.83
N GLU A 144 -5.33 -4.97 7.79
CA GLU A 144 -6.17 -6.15 7.96
C GLU A 144 -6.63 -6.30 9.41
N ILE A 145 -5.81 -5.91 10.38
CA ILE A 145 -6.15 -5.95 11.81
C ILE A 145 -7.06 -4.79 12.21
N PHE A 146 -6.82 -3.60 11.69
CA PHE A 146 -7.47 -2.36 12.15
C PHE A 146 -8.52 -1.80 11.19
N GLY A 147 -8.71 -2.43 10.02
CA GLY A 147 -9.62 -1.98 8.97
C GLY A 147 -9.14 -0.70 8.31
N GLY A 148 -7.88 -0.70 7.88
CA GLY A 148 -7.19 0.47 7.35
C GLY A 148 -7.44 0.74 5.87
N TYR A 149 -7.95 -0.26 5.13
CA TYR A 149 -8.30 -0.05 3.74
C TYR A 149 -9.53 0.85 3.60
N LEU A 150 -9.55 1.70 2.57
CA LEU A 150 -10.61 2.70 2.40
C LEU A 150 -12.02 2.08 2.21
N TYR A 151 -12.10 0.84 1.74
CA TYR A 151 -13.38 0.14 1.58
C TYR A 151 -14.06 -0.15 2.93
N PHE A 152 -13.31 -0.22 4.04
CA PHE A 152 -13.89 -0.38 5.37
C PHE A 152 -14.79 0.78 5.80
N HIS A 153 -14.64 1.98 5.18
CA HIS A 153 -15.57 3.09 5.38
C HIS A 153 -16.99 2.79 4.89
N LYS A 154 -17.16 1.79 4.03
CA LYS A 154 -18.47 1.30 3.53
C LYS A 154 -18.97 0.09 4.28
N ALA A 155 -18.25 -0.41 5.30
CA ALA A 155 -18.73 -1.52 6.11
C ALA A 155 -20.12 -1.16 6.68
N PRO A 156 -21.15 -2.00 6.48
CA PRO A 156 -22.52 -1.65 6.82
C PRO A 156 -22.75 -1.57 8.33
N ASN A 157 -21.95 -2.33 9.11
CA ASN A 157 -22.00 -2.33 10.56
C ASN A 157 -20.69 -2.87 11.16
N LYS A 158 -20.57 -2.79 12.49
CA LYS A 158 -19.39 -3.22 13.27
C LYS A 158 -19.11 -4.72 13.20
N GLU A 159 -20.14 -5.54 12.96
CA GLU A 159 -20.01 -6.99 12.87
C GLU A 159 -19.39 -7.38 11.53
N GLU A 160 -19.92 -6.86 10.42
CA GLU A 160 -19.37 -7.05 9.07
C GLU A 160 -17.93 -6.54 8.99
N PHE A 161 -17.64 -5.37 9.58
CA PHE A 161 -16.26 -4.88 9.70
C PHE A 161 -15.36 -5.90 10.41
N HIS A 162 -15.79 -6.44 11.55
CA HIS A 162 -14.97 -7.39 12.31
C HIS A 162 -14.79 -8.73 11.59
N GLN A 163 -15.87 -9.26 11.02
CA GLN A 163 -15.82 -10.48 10.22
C GLN A 163 -14.86 -10.33 9.06
N GLU A 164 -14.88 -9.19 8.37
CA GLU A 164 -13.93 -8.89 7.29
C GLU A 164 -12.49 -8.81 7.81
N THR A 165 -12.20 -8.12 8.93
CA THR A 165 -10.84 -8.11 9.50
C THR A 165 -10.36 -9.53 9.83
N CYS A 166 -11.23 -10.38 10.38
CA CYS A 166 -10.92 -11.78 10.66
C CYS A 166 -10.65 -12.59 9.39
N GLN A 167 -11.40 -12.35 8.32
CA GLN A 167 -11.22 -13.01 7.03
C GLN A 167 -9.92 -12.55 6.36
N ASN A 168 -9.64 -11.25 6.33
CA ASN A 168 -8.39 -10.71 5.81
C ASN A 168 -7.18 -11.29 6.53
N ILE A 169 -7.18 -11.32 7.87
CA ILE A 169 -6.07 -11.92 8.64
C ILE A 169 -5.86 -13.39 8.27
N LYS A 170 -6.94 -14.16 8.03
CA LYS A 170 -6.84 -15.56 7.60
C LYS A 170 -6.36 -15.70 6.17
N ALA A 171 -6.67 -14.74 5.29
CA ALA A 171 -6.31 -14.75 3.88
C ALA A 171 -4.94 -14.13 3.59
N LEU A 172 -4.32 -13.42 4.55
CA LEU A 172 -3.03 -12.73 4.42
C LEU A 172 -1.92 -13.56 3.76
N HIS A 173 -1.91 -14.88 4.00
CA HIS A 173 -0.91 -15.79 3.43
C HIS A 173 -1.01 -15.95 1.90
N LEU A 174 -2.11 -15.52 1.29
CA LEU A 174 -2.35 -15.54 -0.15
C LEU A 174 -2.04 -14.19 -0.83
N CYS A 175 -1.93 -13.10 -0.05
CA CYS A 175 -1.73 -11.75 -0.56
C CYS A 175 -0.49 -11.08 0.07
N ASP A 176 -0.66 -10.25 1.09
CA ASP A 176 0.35 -9.34 1.61
C ASP A 176 1.52 -10.07 2.28
N CYS A 177 1.28 -11.18 2.99
CA CYS A 177 2.37 -12.03 3.51
C CYS A 177 3.13 -12.73 2.37
N LEU A 178 2.42 -13.18 1.33
CA LEU A 178 3.04 -13.80 0.15
C LEU A 178 3.97 -12.80 -0.53
N ARG A 179 3.47 -11.59 -0.81
CA ARG A 179 4.25 -10.49 -1.38
C ARG A 179 5.45 -10.13 -0.51
N ALA A 180 5.22 -9.83 0.76
CA ALA A 180 6.26 -9.35 1.66
C ALA A 180 7.38 -10.36 1.84
N ASN A 181 7.02 -11.65 1.99
CA ASN A 181 7.99 -12.71 2.15
C ASN A 181 8.72 -13.01 0.83
N LYS A 182 8.01 -13.31 -0.25
CA LYS A 182 8.63 -13.78 -1.50
C LYS A 182 9.42 -12.69 -2.22
N SER A 183 8.93 -11.44 -2.21
CA SER A 183 9.64 -10.32 -2.86
C SER A 183 10.96 -9.98 -2.17
N THR A 184 11.02 -10.09 -0.84
CA THR A 184 12.26 -9.86 -0.07
C THR A 184 13.19 -11.07 -0.12
N SER A 185 12.64 -12.28 -0.02
CA SER A 185 13.39 -13.53 -0.08
C SER A 185 14.04 -13.78 -1.44
N ALA A 186 13.48 -13.24 -2.53
CA ALA A 186 14.09 -13.28 -3.85
C ALA A 186 15.53 -12.74 -3.88
N TRP A 187 15.85 -11.82 -2.96
CA TRP A 187 17.19 -11.24 -2.81
C TRP A 187 17.87 -11.64 -1.50
N GLY A 188 17.37 -12.67 -0.81
CA GLY A 188 17.92 -13.15 0.45
C GLY A 188 17.87 -12.09 1.57
N VAL A 189 16.75 -11.37 1.65
CA VAL A 189 16.40 -10.44 2.72
C VAL A 189 15.20 -10.99 3.49
N GLU A 190 15.31 -11.13 4.80
CA GLU A 190 14.22 -11.58 5.66
C GLU A 190 13.28 -10.42 6.01
N ALA A 191 11.98 -10.56 5.74
CA ALA A 191 10.97 -9.61 6.19
C ALA A 191 10.35 -10.05 7.53
N ARG A 192 10.37 -9.14 8.53
CA ARG A 192 9.69 -9.32 9.81
C ARG A 192 8.52 -8.35 9.91
N VAL A 193 7.36 -8.86 10.34
CA VAL A 193 6.08 -8.12 10.37
C VAL A 193 5.56 -8.04 11.81
N PRO A 194 5.84 -6.94 12.55
CA PRO A 194 5.47 -6.82 13.97
C PRO A 194 3.96 -6.83 14.21
N PHE A 195 3.16 -6.25 13.32
CA PHE A 195 1.69 -6.25 13.47
C PHE A 195 1.11 -7.67 13.50
N LEU A 196 1.78 -8.64 12.87
CA LEU A 196 1.34 -10.04 12.85
C LEU A 196 1.91 -10.88 14.00
N ASP A 197 2.41 -10.26 15.08
CA ASP A 197 2.74 -10.98 16.31
C ASP A 197 1.49 -11.61 16.93
N LYS A 198 1.58 -12.87 17.36
CA LYS A 198 0.43 -13.60 17.93
C LYS A 198 -0.20 -12.87 19.12
N GLU A 199 0.61 -12.32 20.03
CA GLU A 199 0.10 -11.60 21.21
C GLU A 199 -0.44 -10.23 20.83
N PHE A 200 0.16 -9.58 19.82
CA PHE A 200 -0.35 -8.33 19.27
C PHE A 200 -1.71 -8.54 18.61
N ILE A 201 -1.85 -9.53 17.71
CA ILE A 201 -3.12 -9.87 17.06
C ILE A 201 -4.15 -10.19 18.13
N LYS A 202 -3.85 -11.09 19.08
CA LYS A 202 -4.77 -11.45 20.16
C LYS A 202 -5.30 -10.21 20.86
N THR A 203 -4.39 -9.33 21.30
CA THR A 203 -4.79 -8.10 21.98
C THR A 203 -5.57 -7.15 21.09
N ALA A 204 -5.11 -6.95 19.85
CA ALA A 204 -5.74 -6.03 18.92
C ALA A 204 -7.14 -6.50 18.51
N MET A 205 -7.36 -7.81 18.41
CA MET A 205 -8.67 -8.40 18.10
C MET A 205 -9.57 -8.48 19.34
N ASP A 206 -8.99 -8.58 20.55
CA ASP A 206 -9.69 -8.62 21.83
C ASP A 206 -9.98 -7.23 22.44
N ILE A 207 -9.78 -6.11 21.73
CA ILE A 207 -10.03 -4.76 22.29
C ILE A 207 -11.49 -4.65 22.76
N LYS A 208 -11.72 -4.73 24.08
CA LYS A 208 -13.06 -4.68 24.70
C LYS A 208 -13.48 -3.27 25.11
N LEU A 209 -14.79 -3.04 25.11
CA LEU A 209 -15.42 -1.91 25.81
C LEU A 209 -15.58 -2.22 27.30
N PRO A 210 -15.26 -1.27 28.18
CA PRO A 210 -15.82 -1.21 29.52
C PRO A 210 -17.07 -0.31 29.54
N PRO A 211 -18.23 -0.76 30.05
CA PRO A 211 -18.58 -2.15 30.38
C PRO A 211 -18.85 -2.99 29.12
N PRO A 212 -18.73 -4.34 29.19
CA PRO A 212 -19.09 -5.20 28.07
C PRO A 212 -20.58 -5.01 27.72
N PRO A 213 -20.95 -5.00 26.43
CA PRO A 213 -22.36 -4.88 26.07
C PRO A 213 -23.10 -6.17 26.47
N PRO A 214 -24.40 -6.07 26.81
CA PRO A 214 -25.18 -7.23 27.20
C PRO A 214 -25.33 -8.21 26.01
N PRO A 215 -25.37 -9.53 26.25
CA PRO A 215 -25.62 -10.51 25.21
C PRO A 215 -26.91 -10.18 24.42
N PRO A 216 -26.93 -10.37 23.08
CA PRO A 216 -25.89 -10.98 22.23
C PRO A 216 -24.87 -9.98 21.65
N LEU A 217 -24.92 -8.69 22.01
CA LEU A 217 -24.02 -7.66 21.46
C LEU A 217 -22.62 -7.81 22.07
N GLN A 218 -21.75 -8.65 21.49
CA GLN A 218 -20.36 -8.84 21.95
C GLN A 218 -19.34 -8.08 21.10
N PHE A 219 -19.68 -6.94 20.46
CA PHE A 219 -18.81 -6.38 19.42
C PHE A 219 -17.60 -5.61 19.97
N TYR A 220 -16.41 -6.19 19.75
CA TYR A 220 -15.06 -5.70 20.09
C TYR A 220 -14.53 -4.61 19.11
N THR A 221 -15.37 -4.16 18.16
CA THR A 221 -14.96 -3.35 17.00
C THR A 221 -15.18 -1.84 17.15
N GLN A 222 -15.78 -1.34 18.23
CA GLN A 222 -16.23 0.06 18.30
C GLN A 222 -15.10 1.09 18.11
N PHE A 223 -13.86 0.79 18.51
CA PHE A 223 -12.73 1.71 18.32
C PHE A 223 -12.06 1.60 16.94
N LYS A 224 -12.23 0.48 16.24
CA LYS A 224 -11.69 0.25 14.89
C LYS A 224 -12.65 0.74 13.81
N TYR A 225 -13.95 0.53 14.03
CA TYR A 225 -15.00 0.89 13.08
C TYR A 225 -14.94 2.38 12.72
N CYS A 226 -14.65 2.65 11.45
CA CYS A 226 -14.62 3.97 10.86
C CYS A 226 -15.75 4.08 9.83
N ASN A 227 -16.77 4.86 10.13
CA ASN A 227 -17.73 5.33 9.14
C ASN A 227 -17.72 6.87 9.19
N LYS A 228 -17.45 7.52 8.05
CA LYS A 228 -17.40 8.99 7.91
C LYS A 228 -18.68 9.66 8.40
N ALA A 229 -19.84 9.01 8.29
CA ALA A 229 -21.13 9.59 8.64
C ALA A 229 -21.37 9.67 10.17
N ASP A 230 -20.81 8.74 10.95
CA ASP A 230 -21.26 8.54 12.34
C ASP A 230 -20.31 9.09 13.41
N LEU A 231 -18.99 9.11 13.16
CA LEU A 231 -18.01 9.27 14.25
C LEU A 231 -16.86 10.26 13.99
N GLY A 232 -16.73 10.82 12.79
CA GLY A 232 -15.62 11.73 12.45
C GLY A 232 -14.22 11.09 12.60
N ARG A 233 -14.14 9.76 12.50
CA ARG A 233 -12.89 9.01 12.64
C ARG A 233 -12.33 8.63 11.27
N ILE A 234 -11.02 8.74 11.15
CA ILE A 234 -10.26 8.19 10.03
C ILE A 234 -10.03 6.68 10.23
N GLU A 235 -9.63 5.99 9.18
CA GLU A 235 -9.16 4.61 9.25
C GLU A 235 -7.95 4.48 10.21
N ASN A 236 -7.78 3.31 10.82
CA ASN A 236 -6.77 3.05 11.86
C ASN A 236 -6.74 4.07 13.03
N TRP A 237 -7.83 4.81 13.28
CA TRP A 237 -7.90 5.84 14.33
C TRP A 237 -7.45 5.35 15.71
N VAL A 238 -7.77 4.09 16.07
CA VAL A 238 -7.33 3.49 17.33
C VAL A 238 -5.80 3.43 17.43
N LEU A 239 -5.13 3.16 16.32
CA LEU A 239 -3.68 3.12 16.23
C LEU A 239 -3.11 4.54 16.32
N CYS A 240 -3.69 5.49 15.59
CA CYS A 240 -3.31 6.91 15.71
C CYS A 240 -3.36 7.35 17.18
N LYS A 241 -4.47 7.09 17.87
CA LYS A 241 -4.64 7.46 19.29
C LYS A 241 -3.72 6.71 20.26
N ALA A 242 -3.35 5.47 19.97
CA ALA A 242 -2.42 4.72 20.80
C ALA A 242 -0.99 5.30 20.78
N PHE A 243 -0.64 6.01 19.71
CA PHE A 243 0.68 6.61 19.48
C PHE A 243 0.69 8.15 19.53
N ASP A 244 -0.46 8.77 19.79
CA ASP A 244 -0.64 10.20 20.06
C ASP A 244 -0.14 10.53 21.47
N ASP A 245 1.16 10.82 21.58
CA ASP A 245 1.85 11.08 22.85
C ASP A 245 2.38 12.53 22.84
N ASP A 246 1.73 13.43 23.56
CA ASP A 246 2.09 14.86 23.57
C ASP A 246 3.44 15.14 24.25
N GLN A 247 3.90 14.27 25.16
CA GLN A 247 5.16 14.47 25.89
C GLN A 247 6.35 13.93 25.11
N LYS A 248 6.18 12.76 24.49
CA LYS A 248 7.20 12.12 23.67
C LYS A 248 6.56 11.61 22.38
N PRO A 249 6.37 12.46 21.36
CA PRO A 249 5.65 12.09 20.14
C PRO A 249 6.40 11.05 19.31
N TYR A 250 5.69 10.01 18.86
CA TYR A 250 6.27 8.96 18.00
C TYR A 250 6.48 9.45 16.58
N LEU A 251 5.59 10.31 16.09
CA LEU A 251 5.59 10.89 14.76
C LEU A 251 5.07 12.33 14.84
N LEU A 252 5.24 13.11 13.77
CA LEU A 252 4.57 14.39 13.63
C LEU A 252 3.05 14.18 13.55
N LYS A 253 2.26 15.13 14.07
CA LYS A 253 0.80 14.97 14.20
C LYS A 253 0.11 14.76 12.85
N HIS A 254 0.58 15.39 11.77
CA HIS A 254 -0.01 15.20 10.45
C HIS A 254 0.37 13.87 9.80
N ASN A 255 1.58 13.32 10.05
CA ASN A 255 1.91 11.97 9.59
C ASN A 255 1.07 10.92 10.33
N LEU A 256 0.79 11.13 11.62
CA LEU A 256 -0.04 10.22 12.43
C LEU A 256 -1.50 10.16 11.95
N HIS A 257 -2.01 11.25 11.35
CA HIS A 257 -3.38 11.35 10.85
C HIS A 257 -3.45 11.43 9.31
N ARG A 258 -2.38 11.02 8.61
CA ARG A 258 -2.35 10.98 7.14
C ARG A 258 -3.35 9.94 6.65
N GLN A 259 -4.22 10.33 5.71
CA GLN A 259 -5.13 9.38 5.06
C GLN A 259 -4.34 8.25 4.39
N LYS A 260 -4.86 7.03 4.48
CA LYS A 260 -4.27 5.86 3.86
C LYS A 260 -4.25 5.94 2.34
N GLY A 261 -3.09 5.60 1.78
CA GLY A 261 -2.88 5.30 0.38
C GLY A 261 -2.20 3.94 0.27
N ARG A 262 -2.47 3.20 -0.79
CA ARG A 262 -1.81 1.91 -1.02
C ARG A 262 -0.38 2.07 -1.46
N PHE A 263 0.40 1.03 -1.24
CA PHE A 263 1.77 0.94 -1.73
C PHE A 263 1.88 1.19 -3.24
N SER A 264 1.05 0.54 -4.07
CA SER A 264 1.10 0.70 -5.54
C SER A 264 0.74 2.09 -6.04
N ASP A 265 0.01 2.89 -5.25
CA ASP A 265 -0.36 4.27 -5.59
C ASP A 265 0.68 5.26 -5.05
N GLY A 266 1.18 5.00 -3.84
CA GLY A 266 2.22 5.81 -3.20
C GLY A 266 3.57 5.77 -3.92
N VAL A 267 3.89 4.66 -4.63
CA VAL A 267 5.10 4.57 -5.47
C VAL A 267 5.03 5.45 -6.72
N GLY A 268 3.86 5.96 -7.11
CA GLY A 268 3.68 6.91 -8.22
C GLY A 268 2.62 6.47 -9.22
N TYR A 269 1.73 7.39 -9.62
CA TYR A 269 0.57 7.07 -10.47
C TYR A 269 0.93 6.46 -11.83
N SER A 270 2.01 6.95 -12.46
CA SER A 270 2.50 6.47 -13.75
C SER A 270 2.97 5.03 -13.75
N TRP A 271 3.17 4.41 -12.58
CA TRP A 271 3.47 2.97 -12.49
C TRP A 271 2.31 2.12 -13.00
N ILE A 272 1.12 2.32 -12.43
CA ILE A 272 -0.08 1.56 -12.81
C ILE A 272 -0.51 1.89 -14.24
N ASP A 273 -0.40 3.15 -14.65
CA ASP A 273 -0.75 3.55 -16.01
C ASP A 273 0.22 2.92 -17.02
N GLY A 274 1.52 2.91 -16.72
CA GLY A 274 2.54 2.23 -17.54
C GLY A 274 2.32 0.72 -17.66
N LEU A 275 1.89 0.04 -16.59
CA LEU A 275 1.53 -1.37 -16.63
C LEU A 275 0.33 -1.65 -17.54
N LYS A 276 -0.72 -0.82 -17.44
CA LYS A 276 -1.90 -0.92 -18.30
C LYS A 276 -1.54 -0.68 -19.77
N ASP A 277 -0.75 0.35 -20.05
CA ASP A 277 -0.29 0.67 -21.40
C ASP A 277 0.57 -0.43 -22.02
N HIS A 278 1.46 -1.03 -21.22
CA HIS A 278 2.26 -2.17 -21.65
C HIS A 278 1.36 -3.37 -21.97
N ALA A 279 0.47 -3.75 -21.05
CA ALA A 279 -0.45 -4.87 -21.26
C ALA A 279 -1.36 -4.67 -22.48
N ASN A 280 -1.81 -3.43 -22.74
CA ASN A 280 -2.60 -3.08 -23.91
C ASN A 280 -1.88 -3.32 -25.24
N LYS A 281 -0.54 -3.20 -25.26
CA LYS A 281 0.28 -3.50 -26.43
C LYS A 281 0.52 -5.00 -26.63
N GLN A 282 0.50 -5.77 -25.54
CA GLN A 282 0.80 -7.21 -25.57
C GLN A 282 -0.45 -8.10 -25.74
N VAL A 283 -1.62 -7.63 -25.30
CA VAL A 283 -2.87 -8.40 -25.30
C VAL A 283 -3.91 -7.72 -26.19
N THR A 284 -4.32 -8.41 -27.25
CA THR A 284 -5.36 -7.92 -28.17
C THR A 284 -6.77 -8.08 -27.58
N ASP A 285 -7.75 -7.35 -28.12
CA ASP A 285 -9.15 -7.51 -27.71
C ASP A 285 -9.67 -8.92 -28.01
N SER A 286 -9.24 -9.51 -29.13
CA SER A 286 -9.58 -10.89 -29.49
C SER A 286 -9.04 -11.91 -28.49
N MET A 287 -7.82 -11.71 -27.97
CA MET A 287 -7.27 -12.57 -26.92
C MET A 287 -8.11 -12.51 -25.64
N LEU A 288 -8.50 -11.29 -25.23
CA LEU A 288 -9.32 -11.11 -24.02
C LEU A 288 -10.74 -11.67 -24.21
N MET A 289 -11.38 -11.46 -25.37
CA MET A 289 -12.70 -12.03 -25.68
C MET A 289 -12.70 -13.56 -25.63
N ASN A 290 -11.59 -14.20 -26.01
CA ASN A 290 -11.44 -15.65 -25.99
C ASN A 290 -10.79 -16.18 -24.69
N ALA A 291 -10.59 -15.32 -23.67
CA ALA A 291 -9.84 -15.68 -22.47
C ALA A 291 -10.44 -16.86 -21.71
N SER A 292 -11.76 -17.05 -21.71
CA SER A 292 -12.43 -18.18 -21.03
C SER A 292 -12.12 -19.54 -21.66
N PHE A 293 -11.81 -19.58 -22.96
CA PHE A 293 -11.40 -20.81 -23.64
C PHE A 293 -9.96 -21.18 -23.33
N VAL A 294 -9.09 -20.18 -23.18
CA VAL A 294 -7.65 -20.37 -22.88
C VAL A 294 -7.43 -20.60 -21.38
N TYR A 295 -8.13 -19.83 -20.54
CA TYR A 295 -8.03 -19.82 -19.09
C TYR A 295 -9.44 -19.98 -18.48
N PRO A 296 -10.01 -21.20 -18.47
CA PRO A 296 -11.35 -21.44 -17.94
C PRO A 296 -11.44 -21.23 -16.42
N GLU A 297 -10.34 -21.50 -15.70
CA GLU A 297 -10.22 -21.24 -14.28
C GLU A 297 -9.67 -19.83 -14.04
N ASN A 298 -10.33 -19.05 -13.18
CA ASN A 298 -9.94 -17.68 -12.85
C ASN A 298 -9.67 -16.84 -14.11
N THR A 299 -10.66 -16.83 -15.02
CA THR A 299 -10.55 -16.16 -16.31
C THR A 299 -10.19 -14.69 -16.13
N PRO A 300 -9.11 -14.19 -16.76
CA PRO A 300 -8.73 -12.80 -16.65
C PRO A 300 -9.78 -11.91 -17.34
N THR A 301 -10.23 -10.88 -16.63
CA THR A 301 -11.24 -9.91 -17.10
C THR A 301 -10.62 -8.62 -17.64
N THR A 302 -9.30 -8.47 -17.51
CA THR A 302 -8.53 -7.31 -18.00
C THR A 302 -7.32 -7.77 -18.80
N LYS A 303 -6.84 -6.93 -19.71
CA LYS A 303 -5.61 -7.21 -20.49
C LYS A 303 -4.38 -7.36 -19.60
N GLU A 304 -4.30 -6.57 -18.52
CA GLU A 304 -3.23 -6.69 -17.53
C GLU A 304 -3.26 -8.04 -16.81
N GLY A 305 -4.44 -8.47 -16.34
CA GLY A 305 -4.61 -9.80 -15.73
C GLY A 305 -4.27 -10.92 -16.71
N TYR A 306 -4.64 -10.77 -17.99
CA TYR A 306 -4.30 -11.74 -19.04
C TYR A 306 -2.78 -11.82 -19.25
N TYR A 307 -2.11 -10.68 -19.29
CA TYR A 307 -0.66 -10.60 -19.46
C TYR A 307 0.07 -11.30 -18.30
N TYR A 308 -0.30 -11.01 -17.05
CA TYR A 308 0.29 -11.69 -15.89
C TYR A 308 -0.01 -13.18 -15.87
N ARG A 309 -1.24 -13.58 -16.24
CA ARG A 309 -1.61 -15.00 -16.34
C ARG A 309 -0.76 -15.73 -17.38
N THR A 310 -0.47 -15.07 -18.51
CA THR A 310 0.39 -15.63 -19.57
C THR A 310 1.81 -15.87 -19.07
N ILE A 311 2.38 -14.93 -18.31
CA ILE A 311 3.69 -15.10 -17.68
C ILE A 311 3.66 -16.22 -16.65
N PHE A 312 2.65 -16.26 -15.78
CA PHE A 312 2.52 -17.29 -14.76
C PHE A 312 2.48 -18.70 -15.36
N GLU A 313 1.69 -18.91 -16.42
CA GLU A 313 1.54 -20.21 -17.08
C GLU A 313 2.83 -20.66 -17.79
N LYS A 314 3.71 -19.74 -18.19
CA LYS A 314 5.05 -20.06 -18.72
C LYS A 314 5.90 -20.82 -17.70
N TYR A 315 5.81 -20.45 -16.42
CA TYR A 315 6.60 -21.05 -15.34
C TYR A 315 5.85 -22.14 -14.57
N PHE A 316 4.54 -22.02 -14.46
CA PHE A 316 3.68 -22.86 -13.62
C PHE A 316 2.51 -23.47 -14.42
N PRO A 317 2.76 -24.27 -15.47
CA PRO A 317 1.72 -24.73 -16.41
C PRO A 317 0.73 -25.77 -15.85
N LYS A 318 0.88 -26.18 -14.60
CA LYS A 318 0.10 -27.25 -13.98
C LYS A 318 -1.16 -26.70 -13.30
N ASN A 319 -2.28 -27.42 -13.41
CA ASN A 319 -3.53 -27.11 -12.70
C ASN A 319 -3.32 -26.85 -11.21
N ALA A 320 -2.52 -27.68 -10.54
CA ALA A 320 -2.27 -27.53 -9.11
C ALA A 320 -1.69 -26.16 -8.74
N ALA A 321 -0.86 -25.55 -9.58
CA ALA A 321 -0.33 -24.21 -9.33
C ALA A 321 -1.37 -23.11 -9.58
N ARG A 322 -2.25 -23.29 -10.57
CA ARG A 322 -3.36 -22.36 -10.79
C ARG A 322 -4.28 -22.31 -9.58
N SER A 323 -4.62 -23.47 -9.02
CA SER A 323 -5.56 -23.58 -7.89
C SER A 323 -5.04 -22.96 -6.59
N THR A 324 -3.74 -22.64 -6.48
CA THR A 324 -3.20 -21.93 -5.31
C THR A 324 -3.40 -20.42 -5.38
N VAL A 325 -3.73 -19.86 -6.55
CA VAL A 325 -3.99 -18.44 -6.70
C VAL A 325 -5.49 -18.18 -6.47
N PRO A 326 -5.85 -17.34 -5.47
CA PRO A 326 -7.25 -17.08 -5.17
C PRO A 326 -7.94 -16.42 -6.36
N GLY A 327 -9.17 -16.88 -6.63
CA GLY A 327 -10.04 -16.34 -7.66
C GLY A 327 -11.20 -15.52 -7.12
N GLY A 328 -11.88 -14.82 -8.01
CA GLY A 328 -13.12 -14.12 -7.73
C GLY A 328 -12.97 -12.60 -7.56
N PRO A 329 -14.08 -11.89 -7.35
CA PRO A 329 -14.07 -10.44 -7.16
C PRO A 329 -13.33 -10.05 -5.88
N SER A 330 -12.39 -9.11 -6.00
CA SER A 330 -11.71 -8.50 -4.86
C SER A 330 -11.37 -7.06 -5.16
N VAL A 331 -11.54 -6.19 -4.18
CA VAL A 331 -11.01 -4.83 -4.17
C VAL A 331 -10.13 -4.74 -2.94
N ALA A 332 -8.86 -4.46 -3.11
CA ALA A 332 -8.00 -4.27 -1.93
C ALA A 332 -7.71 -5.44 -1.03
N CYS A 333 -7.55 -6.64 -1.60
CA CYS A 333 -7.47 -7.85 -0.79
C CYS A 333 -8.77 -8.08 0.01
N SER A 334 -9.86 -7.38 -0.33
CA SER A 334 -11.17 -7.62 0.28
C SER A 334 -11.69 -8.98 -0.10
N THR A 335 -12.58 -9.50 0.74
CA THR A 335 -13.40 -10.65 0.38
C THR A 335 -14.46 -10.28 -0.65
N ALA A 336 -15.01 -11.28 -1.33
CA ALA A 336 -16.13 -11.09 -2.25
C ALA A 336 -17.35 -10.46 -1.53
N LYS A 337 -17.57 -10.82 -0.26
CA LYS A 337 -18.65 -10.25 0.56
C LYS A 337 -18.47 -8.75 0.79
N ALA A 338 -17.24 -8.30 1.01
CA ALA A 338 -16.96 -6.88 1.18
C ALA A 338 -17.11 -6.07 -0.13
N VAL A 339 -16.96 -6.71 -1.30
CA VAL A 339 -17.27 -6.07 -2.59
C VAL A 339 -18.77 -5.72 -2.68
N GLU A 340 -19.65 -6.48 -2.03
CA GLU A 340 -21.09 -6.24 -2.01
C GLU A 340 -21.51 -5.04 -1.15
N TRP A 341 -20.61 -4.49 -0.33
CA TRP A 341 -20.90 -3.32 0.51
C TRP A 341 -21.11 -2.03 -0.30
N ASP A 342 -20.63 -2.00 -1.54
CA ASP A 342 -20.84 -0.88 -2.46
C ASP A 342 -21.20 -1.40 -3.86
N ALA A 343 -22.41 -1.10 -4.32
CA ALA A 343 -22.90 -1.50 -5.62
C ALA A 343 -22.03 -0.95 -6.78
N GLU A 344 -21.30 0.15 -6.57
CA GLU A 344 -20.40 0.71 -7.58
C GLU A 344 -19.13 -0.14 -7.78
N TRP A 345 -18.69 -0.91 -6.77
CA TRP A 345 -17.49 -1.74 -6.88
C TRP A 345 -17.70 -2.96 -7.77
N SER A 346 -18.90 -3.54 -7.75
CA SER A 346 -19.26 -4.62 -8.68
C SER A 346 -19.13 -4.20 -10.16
N LYS A 347 -19.13 -2.89 -10.43
CA LYS A 347 -19.05 -2.30 -11.78
C LYS A 347 -17.64 -1.84 -12.15
N ASN A 348 -16.67 -1.85 -11.22
CA ASN A 348 -15.32 -1.39 -11.48
C ASN A 348 -14.34 -2.58 -11.61
N PRO A 349 -13.75 -2.80 -12.80
CA PRO A 349 -12.82 -3.89 -13.02
C PRO A 349 -11.41 -3.63 -12.45
N ASP A 350 -11.11 -2.43 -11.93
CA ASP A 350 -9.79 -2.13 -11.36
C ASP A 350 -9.71 -2.52 -9.86
N PRO A 351 -8.91 -3.54 -9.51
CA PRO A 351 -8.82 -4.03 -8.13
C PRO A 351 -8.04 -3.08 -7.20
N SER A 352 -7.43 -2.01 -7.74
CA SER A 352 -6.61 -1.04 -6.98
C SER A 352 -7.41 -0.24 -5.96
N GLY A 353 -8.75 -0.22 -5.99
CA GLY A 353 -9.55 0.57 -5.05
C GLY A 353 -9.40 2.09 -5.23
N ARG A 354 -8.65 2.57 -6.24
CA ARG A 354 -8.75 3.96 -6.76
C ARG A 354 -10.20 4.35 -7.08
N ALA A 355 -11.02 3.33 -7.32
CA ALA A 355 -12.45 3.33 -7.53
C ALA A 355 -13.32 3.71 -6.32
N SER A 356 -12.78 3.83 -5.09
CA SER A 356 -13.55 4.27 -3.92
C SER A 356 -13.85 5.78 -3.98
N LEU A 357 -14.61 6.17 -5.01
CA LEU A 357 -15.11 7.51 -5.27
C LEU A 357 -15.82 8.03 -4.02
N GLY A 358 -15.48 9.25 -3.60
CA GLY A 358 -16.04 9.95 -2.43
C GLY A 358 -15.26 9.78 -1.11
N VAL A 359 -14.30 8.84 -1.03
CA VAL A 359 -13.51 8.63 0.21
C VAL A 359 -12.09 9.19 0.10
N HIS A 360 -11.43 9.03 -1.05
CA HIS A 360 -10.03 9.42 -1.28
C HIS A 360 -9.90 10.91 -1.62
N ALA A 361 -9.53 11.76 -0.65
CA ALA A 361 -9.49 13.22 -0.85
C ALA A 361 -8.41 13.65 -1.86
N ALA A 362 -7.26 12.98 -1.86
CA ALA A 362 -6.13 13.33 -2.72
C ALA A 362 -6.33 13.02 -4.21
N ALA A 363 -7.29 12.16 -4.57
CA ALA A 363 -7.59 11.87 -5.98
C ALA A 363 -8.30 13.06 -6.66
N TYR A 364 -8.92 13.94 -5.86
CA TYR A 364 -9.70 15.07 -6.35
C TYR A 364 -8.86 16.36 -6.55
N GLU A 365 -7.64 16.43 -6.03
CA GLU A 365 -6.81 17.63 -6.18
C GLU A 365 -6.05 17.66 -7.52
N GLU A 366 -5.53 16.53 -8.01
CA GLU A 366 -4.83 16.50 -9.29
C GLU A 366 -5.77 16.60 -10.51
N SER A 367 -7.00 16.09 -10.42
CA SER A 367 -8.00 16.25 -11.49
C SER A 367 -8.43 17.71 -11.69
N LYS A 368 -8.24 18.57 -10.69
CA LYS A 368 -8.46 20.03 -10.82
C LYS A 368 -7.29 20.74 -11.48
N ASN A 369 -6.05 20.31 -11.24
CA ASN A 369 -4.86 20.94 -11.81
C ASN A 369 -4.66 20.65 -13.31
N VAL A 370 -5.22 19.55 -13.83
CA VAL A 370 -5.21 19.27 -15.28
C VAL A 370 -6.24 20.11 -16.04
N LYS A 371 -7.29 20.62 -15.37
CA LYS A 371 -8.36 21.41 -16.02
C LYS A 371 -8.14 22.93 -16.00
N THR A 372 -7.14 23.44 -15.28
CA THR A 372 -6.86 24.88 -15.16
C THR A 372 -5.64 25.37 -15.94
N GLY A 373 -4.92 24.47 -16.64
CA GLY A 373 -3.87 24.83 -17.57
C GLY A 373 -4.37 24.84 -19.02
N SER A 374 -4.35 26.01 -19.65
CA SER A 374 -4.59 26.26 -21.09
C SER A 374 -6.02 26.63 -21.52
N LEU A 375 -6.49 27.81 -21.08
CA LEU A 375 -7.31 28.71 -21.92
C LEU A 375 -7.08 30.17 -21.48
N VAL A 376 -5.95 30.76 -21.88
CA VAL A 376 -5.86 32.23 -22.00
C VAL A 376 -6.06 32.53 -23.48
N SER A 377 -7.27 32.97 -23.81
CA SER A 377 -7.63 33.46 -25.14
C SER A 377 -7.32 34.96 -25.18
N ASP A 378 -6.31 35.35 -25.94
CA ASP A 378 -6.10 36.76 -26.28
C ASP A 378 -7.21 37.21 -27.22
N SER A 379 -8.03 38.14 -26.72
CA SER A 379 -9.09 38.81 -27.47
C SER A 379 -8.51 40.04 -28.18
N PRO A 380 -8.72 40.25 -29.49
CA PRO A 380 -8.18 41.40 -30.20
C PRO A 380 -9.11 42.61 -30.08
N GLN A 381 -8.66 43.67 -29.39
CA GLN A 381 -9.24 45.00 -29.55
C GLN A 381 -8.17 46.03 -29.92
N LYS A 382 -8.40 46.63 -31.09
CA LYS A 382 -7.99 47.98 -31.51
C LYS A 382 -6.50 48.26 -31.62
N LEU A 383 -6.00 48.22 -32.86
CA LEU A 383 -5.05 49.21 -33.37
C LEU A 383 -5.21 49.34 -34.88
N VAL A 384 -6.16 50.19 -35.29
CA VAL A 384 -6.17 50.82 -36.61
C VAL A 384 -5.36 52.10 -36.48
N LYS A 385 -4.18 52.16 -37.12
CA LYS A 385 -3.66 53.35 -37.86
C LYS A 385 -2.17 53.19 -38.24
N GLY A 386 -1.91 53.38 -39.54
CA GLY A 386 -0.59 53.69 -40.12
C GLY A 386 0.30 52.45 -40.24
N VAL A 387 0.66 51.93 -41.41
CA VAL A 387 1.38 52.59 -42.49
C VAL A 387 1.19 51.73 -43.74
N ALA A 388 0.54 52.28 -44.76
CA ALA A 388 0.67 51.80 -46.12
C ALA A 388 1.69 52.72 -46.78
N GLU A 389 2.86 52.20 -47.15
CA GLU A 389 3.63 52.71 -48.28
C GLU A 389 4.83 51.81 -48.60
N LYS A 390 5.00 51.56 -49.91
CA LYS A 390 6.17 51.06 -50.61
C LYS A 390 6.46 49.55 -50.59
N VAL A 391 5.84 48.83 -51.53
CA VAL A 391 6.62 47.99 -52.47
C VAL A 391 5.94 48.03 -53.85
N ALA A 392 6.54 48.78 -54.77
CA ALA A 392 6.35 48.62 -56.21
C ALA A 392 7.71 48.82 -56.89
N ALA A 393 8.01 47.90 -57.81
CA ALA A 393 9.14 47.85 -58.73
C ALA A 393 10.51 47.45 -58.13
N VAL A 394 11.03 46.27 -58.50
CA VAL A 394 12.10 46.10 -59.51
C VAL A 394 12.02 44.66 -60.08
N VAL A 395 11.76 44.60 -61.39
CA VAL A 395 12.05 43.56 -62.42
C VAL A 395 11.61 42.12 -62.18
#